data_AF-A0A1I7J3R5-F1
#
_entry.id   AF-A0A1I7J3R5-F1
#
_cell.length_a   1.000
_cell.length_b   1.000
_cell.length_c   1.000
_cell.angle_alpha   90.00
_cell.angle_beta   90.00
_cell.angle_gamma   90.00
#
_symmetry.space_group_name_H-M   'P 1'
#
loop_
_entity.id
_entity.type
_entity.pdbx_description
1 polymer ?
#
loop_
_entity_poly.entity_id
_entity_poly.type
_entity_poly.pdbx_seq_one_letter_code
_entity_poly.pdbx_strand_id
1 'polypeptide(L)' 'KSKERYKIEAKNSELKHRHRYDIASSSGLIAMKMQGALAIFTVNVKRILKLLG' A
#
# COMPACT_ATOMS: atom_id res chain seq x y z
N LYS A 1 6.29 -20.39 -9.15
CA LYS A 1 5.99 -19.85 -7.80
C LYS A 1 6.87 -18.65 -7.41
N SER A 2 8.21 -18.76 -7.36
CA SER A 2 9.06 -17.62 -6.93
C SER A 2 8.98 -16.39 -7.87
N LYS A 3 8.92 -16.60 -9.19
CA LYS A 3 8.82 -15.55 -10.22
C LYS A 3 7.56 -14.67 -10.15
N GLU A 4 6.52 -15.05 -9.43
CA GLU A 4 5.32 -14.20 -9.26
C GLU A 4 5.32 -13.48 -7.91
N ARG A 5 5.92 -14.08 -6.87
CA ARG A 5 6.06 -13.43 -5.56
C ARG A 5 6.83 -12.12 -5.63
N TYR A 6 7.81 -11.98 -6.52
CA TYR A 6 8.58 -10.73 -6.59
C TYR A 6 7.67 -9.52 -6.87
N LYS A 7 6.59 -9.69 -7.66
CA LYS A 7 5.65 -8.61 -7.97
C LYS A 7 4.90 -8.16 -6.70
N ILE A 8 4.54 -9.11 -5.84
CA ILE A 8 3.88 -8.88 -4.55
C ILE A 8 4.86 -8.21 -3.58
N GLU A 9 6.08 -8.71 -3.47
CA GLU A 9 7.12 -8.16 -2.59
C GLU A 9 7.50 -6.74 -2.99
N ALA A 10 7.66 -6.47 -4.29
CA ALA A 10 7.92 -5.13 -4.80
C ALA A 10 6.77 -4.16 -4.46
N LYS A 11 5.51 -4.60 -4.60
CA LYS A 11 4.36 -3.75 -4.25
C LYS A 11 4.27 -3.49 -2.74
N ASN A 12 4.54 -4.50 -1.92
CA ASN A 12 4.55 -4.35 -0.47
C ASN A 12 5.69 -3.43 0.00
N SER A 13 6.86 -3.52 -0.62
CA SER A 13 7.99 -2.62 -0.34
C SER A 13 7.64 -1.18 -0.71
N GLU A 14 6.99 -0.95 -1.87
CA GLU A 14 6.48 0.37 -2.25
C GLU A 14 5.47 0.91 -1.23
N LEU A 15 4.49 0.11 -0.83
CA LEU A 15 3.47 0.52 0.15
C LEU A 15 4.11 0.89 1.49
N LYS A 16 5.00 0.05 2.01
CA LYS A 16 5.72 0.29 3.27
C LYS A 16 6.51 1.59 3.20
N HIS A 17 7.47 1.69 2.28
CA HIS A 17 8.46 2.76 2.34
C HIS A 17 8.04 4.06 1.64
N ARG A 18 7.36 3.98 0.50
CA ARG A 18 6.96 5.19 -0.26
C ARG A 18 5.65 5.78 0.21
N HIS A 19 4.78 4.95 0.79
CA HIS A 19 3.48 5.38 1.27
C HIS A 19 3.33 5.29 2.79
N ARG A 20 4.43 5.04 3.51
CA ARG A 20 4.50 4.99 4.99
C ARG A 20 3.51 4.01 5.59
N TYR A 21 3.18 2.93 4.87
CA TYR A 21 2.28 1.89 5.36
C TYR A 21 2.86 1.12 6.55
N ASP A 22 4.19 1.16 6.73
CA ASP A 22 4.88 0.57 7.86
C ASP A 22 4.78 1.39 9.17
N ILE A 23 4.27 2.62 9.10
CA ILE A 23 4.11 3.51 10.25
C ILE A 23 2.62 3.65 10.57
N ALA A 24 2.21 3.26 11.78
CA ALA A 24 0.85 3.49 12.24
C ALA A 24 0.66 4.96 12.65
N SER A 25 -0.37 5.61 12.11
CA SER A 25 -0.75 6.98 12.48
C SER A 25 -1.50 7.05 13.81
N SER A 26 -2.04 5.92 14.27
CA SER A 26 -2.75 5.80 15.54
C SER A 26 -2.61 4.40 16.11
N SER A 27 -2.65 4.29 17.43
CA SER A 27 -2.69 3.03 18.16
C SER A 27 -4.07 2.36 18.03
N GLY A 28 -4.09 1.04 17.87
CA GLY A 28 -5.31 0.24 17.88
C GLY A 28 -5.59 -0.47 16.57
N LEU A 29 -6.05 -1.72 16.66
CA LEU A 29 -6.21 -2.62 15.52
C LEU A 29 -7.19 -2.09 14.47
N ILE A 30 -8.28 -1.45 14.89
CA ILE A 30 -9.30 -0.89 13.98
C ILE A 30 -8.71 0.26 13.16
N ALA A 31 -8.03 1.20 13.83
CA ALA A 31 -7.38 2.33 13.17
C ALA A 31 -6.31 1.88 12.17
N MET A 32 -5.48 0.89 12.56
CA MET A 32 -4.48 0.28 11.67
C MET A 32 -5.11 -0.40 10.45
N LYS A 33 -6.22 -1.14 10.62
CA LYS A 33 -6.96 -1.76 9.51
C LYS A 33 -7.53 -0.69 8.56
N MET A 34 -8.12 0.37 9.10
CA MET A 34 -8.65 1.48 8.32
C MET A 34 -7.54 2.20 7.54
N GLN A 35 -6.44 2.56 8.21
CA GLN A 35 -5.27 3.15 7.57
C GLN A 35 -4.75 2.25 6.44
N GLY A 36 -4.66 0.94 6.68
CA GLY A 36 -4.18 0.02 5.68
C GLY A 36 -5.09 -0.07 4.45
N ALA A 37 -6.41 -0.17 4.66
CA ALA A 37 -7.40 -0.21 3.59
C ALA A 37 -7.37 1.08 2.75
N LEU A 38 -7.35 2.24 3.40
CA LEU A 38 -7.26 3.55 2.75
C LEU A 38 -5.96 3.71 1.96
N ALA A 39 -4.81 3.35 2.55
CA ALA A 39 -3.52 3.45 1.87
C ALA A 39 -3.49 2.60 0.59
N ILE A 40 -3.95 1.36 0.64
CA ILE A 40 -3.99 0.47 -0.53
C ILE A 40 -4.93 1.04 -1.61
N PHE A 41 -6.12 1.49 -1.21
CA PHE A 41 -7.10 2.05 -2.14
C PHE A 41 -6.56 3.32 -2.82
N THR A 42 -6.16 4.33 -2.05
CA THR A 42 -5.71 5.62 -2.56
C THR A 42 -4.45 5.51 -3.42
N VAL A 43 -3.48 4.67 -3.04
CA VAL A 43 -2.27 4.46 -3.85
C VAL A 43 -2.59 3.87 -5.21
N ASN A 44 -3.53 2.92 -5.27
CA ASN A 44 -3.94 2.33 -6.54
C ASN A 44 -4.74 3.31 -7.39
N VAL A 45 -5.64 4.10 -6.81
CA VAL A 45 -6.34 5.19 -7.52
C VAL A 45 -5.34 6.18 -8.11
N LYS A 46 -4.35 6.63 -7.33
CA LYS A 46 -3.29 7.55 -7.79
C LYS A 46 -2.50 6.96 -8.97
N ARG A 47 -2.23 5.65 -8.96
CA ARG A 47 -1.56 4.97 -10.07
C ARG A 47 -2.41 4.93 -11.32
N ILE A 48 -3.71 4.62 -11.21
CA ILE A 48 -4.65 4.61 -12.34
C ILE A 48 -4.70 6.01 -12.97
N LEU A 49 -4.88 7.05 -12.15
CA LEU A 49 -4.91 8.44 -12.63
C LEU A 49 -3.63 8.83 -13.38
N LYS A 50 -2.45 8.40 -12.89
CA LYS A 50 -1.16 8.62 -13.57
C LYS A 50 -1.00 7.84 -14.89
N LEU A 51 -1.75 6.76 -15.09
CA LEU A 51 -1.71 5.99 -16.33
C LEU A 51 -2.75 6.48 -17.35
N LEU A 52 -3.82 7.11 -16.86
CA LEU A 52 -4.85 7.72 -17.70
C LEU A 52 -4.45 9.11 -18.22
N GLY A 53 -3.44 9.75 -17.63
CA GLY A 53 -2.90 11.06 -18.02
C GLY A 53 -1.41 11.00 -18.29
#